data_AF-A0A1F8HB10-F1
#
_entry.id   AF-A0A1F8HB10-F1
#
_cell.length_a   1.000
_cell.length_b   1.000
_cell.length_c   1.000
_cell.angle_alpha   90.00
_cell.angle_beta   90.00
_cell.angle_gamma   90.00
#
_symmetry.space_group_name_H-M   'P 1'
#
loop_
_entity.id
_entity.type
_entity.pdbx_description
1 polymer ?
#
loop_
_entity_poly.entity_id
_entity_poly.type
_entity_poly.pdbx_seq_one_letter_code
_entity_poly.pdbx_strand_id
1 'polypeptide(L)' 'MQKIATKVFVWASIAFAIVGMLMVLTTSAQSEGPNIVLLKLLFATVIVILTSFALSVASKYLNGKS' A
#
# COMPACT_ATOMS: atom_id res chain seq x y z
N MET A 1 -7.88 -5.69 -16.92
CA MET A 1 -8.01 -5.12 -15.57
C MET A 1 -7.09 -5.78 -14.54
N GLN A 2 -7.19 -7.10 -14.33
CA GLN A 2 -6.42 -7.79 -13.27
C GLN A 2 -4.90 -7.60 -13.34
N LYS A 3 -4.28 -7.74 -14.53
CA LYS A 3 -2.81 -7.56 -14.70
C LYS A 3 -2.32 -6.16 -14.30
N ILE A 4 -3.15 -5.13 -14.47
CA ILE A 4 -2.82 -3.75 -14.10
C ILE A 4 -2.93 -3.59 -12.58
N ALA A 5 -4.02 -4.09 -11.99
CA ALA A 5 -4.22 -4.08 -10.54
C ALA A 5 -3.09 -4.81 -9.80
N THR A 6 -2.63 -5.96 -10.32
CA THR A 6 -1.49 -6.69 -9.75
C THR A 6 -0.18 -5.90 -9.86
N LYS A 7 0.07 -5.21 -10.98
CA LYS A 7 1.25 -4.34 -11.10
C LYS A 7 1.21 -3.19 -10.09
N VAL A 8 0.08 -2.50 -9.95
CA VAL A 8 -0.10 -1.40 -8.99
C VAL A 8 0.07 -1.90 -7.56
N PHE A 9 -0.47 -3.07 -7.23
CA PHE A 9 -0.28 -3.72 -5.93
C PHE A 9 1.20 -3.94 -5.60
N VAL A 10 1.99 -4.46 -6.55
CA VAL A 10 3.43 -4.71 -6.33
C VAL A 10 4.19 -3.41 -6.07
N TRP A 11 3.99 -2.38 -6.90
CA TRP A 11 4.63 -1.08 -6.69
C TRP A 11 4.23 -0.43 -5.35
N ALA A 12 2.95 -0.50 -5.00
CA ALA A 12 2.46 0.02 -3.72
C ALA A 12 3.02 -0.76 -2.52
N SER A 13 3.22 -2.07 -2.65
CA SER A 13 3.84 -2.92 -1.61
C SER A 13 5.31 -2.57 -1.39
N ILE A 14 6.05 -2.33 -2.47
CA ILE A 14 7.44 -1.85 -2.40
C ILE A 14 7.50 -0.48 -1.73
N ALA A 15 6.63 0.45 -2.11
CA ALA A 15 6.56 1.76 -1.48
C ALA A 15 6.20 1.69 0.01
N PHE A 16 5.23 0.83 0.39
CA PHE A 16 4.87 0.58 1.78
C PHE A 16 6.06 0.06 2.58
N ALA A 17 6.84 -0.87 2.03
CA ALA A 17 8.04 -1.39 2.70
C ALA A 17 9.10 -0.29 2.92
N ILE A 18 9.37 0.53 1.91
CA ILE A 18 10.32 1.65 2.01
C ILE A 18 9.85 2.66 3.06
N VAL A 19 8.59 3.10 3.00
CA VAL A 19 8.02 4.09 3.94
C VAL A 19 7.95 3.53 5.36
N GLY A 20 7.56 2.27 5.52
CA GLY A 20 7.56 1.59 6.82
C GLY A 20 8.97 1.48 7.40
N MET A 21 9.96 1.17 6.58
CA MET A 21 11.36 1.13 7.02
C MET A 21 11.88 2.52 7.42
N LEU A 22 11.55 3.56 6.65
CA LEU A 22 11.87 4.95 7.03
C LEU A 22 11.23 5.35 8.36
N MET A 23 9.99 4.94 8.62
CA MET A 23 9.32 5.18 9.92
C MET A 23 10.08 4.54 11.08
N VAL A 24 10.56 3.31 10.92
CA VAL A 24 11.36 2.62 11.93
C VAL A 24 12.70 3.32 12.16
N LEU A 25 13.38 3.74 11.09
CA LEU A 25 14.69 4.39 11.17
C LEU A 25 14.63 5.83 11.72
N THR A 26 13.53 6.54 11.47
CA THR A 26 13.37 7.95 11.87
C THR A 26 12.67 8.15 13.21
N THR A 27 11.99 7.10 13.70
CA THR A 27 11.45 7.08 15.06
C THR A 27 12.61 7.01 16.06
N SER A 28 12.75 8.03 16.90
CA SER A 28 13.69 8.03 18.02
C SER A 28 12.94 8.04 19.35
N ALA A 29 13.55 7.49 20.39
CA ALA A 29 12.96 7.45 21.73
C ALA A 29 12.79 8.84 22.37
N GLN A 30 13.42 9.89 21.81
CA GLN A 30 13.31 11.28 22.26
C GLN A 30 12.33 12.11 21.44
N SER A 31 11.89 11.62 20.29
CA SER A 31 10.92 12.32 19.44
C SER A 31 9.50 11.99 19.91
N GLU A 32 8.61 12.98 19.97
CA GLU A 32 7.23 12.88 20.51
C GLU A 32 6.26 11.98 19.71
N GLY A 33 6.78 11.07 18.89
CA GLY A 33 6.01 10.10 18.12
C GLY A 33 6.50 9.95 16.66
N PRO A 34 5.81 9.10 15.88
CA PRO A 34 6.13 8.90 14.47
C PRO A 34 5.90 10.18 13.67
N ASN A 35 6.74 10.43 12.67
CA ASN A 35 6.56 11.57 11.79
C ASN A 35 5.20 11.49 11.07
N ILE A 36 4.34 12.49 11.30
CA ILE A 36 2.96 12.54 10.79
C ILE A 36 2.89 12.43 9.26
N VAL A 37 3.87 12.96 8.54
CA VAL A 37 3.92 12.87 7.08
C VAL A 37 4.16 11.42 6.64
N LEU A 38 5.14 10.74 7.25
CA LEU A 38 5.40 9.33 6.96
C LEU A 38 4.23 8.43 7.38
N LEU A 39 3.57 8.72 8.50
CA LEU A 39 2.38 7.99 8.93
C LEU A 39 1.22 8.12 7.92
N LYS A 40 0.94 9.34 7.44
CA LYS A 40 -0.07 9.56 6.40
C LYS A 40 0.30 8.85 5.10
N LEU A 41 1.58 8.88 4.73
CA LEU A 41 2.09 8.22 3.52
C LEU A 41 1.98 6.69 3.61
N LEU A 42 2.26 6.13 4.79
CA LEU A 42 2.07 4.70 5.10
C LEU A 42 0.61 4.30 4.89
N PHE A 43 -0.34 5.01 5.51
CA PHE A 43 -1.76 4.72 5.33
C PHE A 43 -2.25 4.92 3.88
N ALA A 44 -1.74 5.92 3.17
CA ALA A 44 -2.04 6.10 1.76
C ALA A 44 -1.62 4.88 0.93
N THR A 45 -0.41 4.35 1.16
CA THR A 45 0.04 3.13 0.47
C THR A 45 -0.81 1.90 0.83
N VAL A 46 -1.26 1.77 2.08
CA VAL A 46 -2.19 0.70 2.49
C VAL A 46 -3.52 0.78 1.72
N ILE A 47 -4.10 1.98 1.59
CA ILE A 47 -5.36 2.16 0.84
C ILE A 47 -5.18 1.75 -0.63
N VAL A 48 -4.06 2.11 -1.25
CA VAL A 48 -3.77 1.71 -2.65
C VAL A 48 -3.60 0.20 -2.78
N ILE A 49 -2.93 -0.46 -1.82
CA ILE A 49 -2.78 -1.92 -1.79
C ILE A 49 -4.14 -2.61 -1.70
N LEU A 50 -4.97 -2.18 -0.74
CA LEU A 50 -6.30 -2.78 -0.50
C LEU A 50 -7.25 -2.60 -1.69
N THR A 51 -7.30 -1.39 -2.26
CA THR A 51 -8.11 -1.11 -3.45
C THR A 51 -7.63 -1.89 -4.67
N SER A 52 -6.33 -2.01 -4.88
CA SER A 52 -5.75 -2.82 -5.96
C SER A 52 -6.07 -4.31 -5.79
N PHE A 53 -6.02 -4.81 -4.56
CA PHE A 53 -6.40 -6.18 -4.24
C PHE A 53 -7.89 -6.43 -4.51
N ALA A 54 -8.77 -5.55 -4.02
CA ALA A 54 -10.20 -5.62 -4.27
C ALA A 54 -10.53 -5.60 -5.78
N LEU A 55 -9.89 -4.72 -6.56
CA LEU A 55 -10.08 -4.64 -8.01
C LEU A 55 -9.60 -5.91 -8.73
N SER A 56 -8.49 -6.51 -8.28
CA SER A 56 -7.97 -7.77 -8.82
C SER A 56 -8.95 -8.92 -8.57
N VAL A 57 -9.54 -9.00 -7.37
CA VAL A 57 -10.55 -9.99 -7.01
C VAL A 57 -11.85 -9.76 -7.78
N ALA A 58 -12.38 -8.54 -7.80
CA ALA A 58 -13.59 -8.18 -8.55
C ALA A 58 -13.44 -8.49 -10.05
N SER A 59 -12.27 -8.21 -10.63
CA SER A 59 -11.98 -8.56 -12.02
C SER A 59 -12.09 -10.05 -12.28
N LYS A 60 -11.69 -10.93 -11.35
CA LYS A 60 -11.85 -12.39 -11.51
C LYS A 60 -13.32 -12.81 -11.52
N TYR A 61 -14.14 -12.23 -10.63
CA TYR A 61 -15.57 -12.54 -10.58
C TYR A 61 -16.33 -12.00 -11.80
N LEU A 62 -15.94 -10.83 -12.32
CA LEU A 62 -16.57 -10.23 -13.50
C LEU A 62 -16.15 -10.91 -14.82
N ASN A 63 -14.90 -11.38 -14.94
CA ASN A 63 -14.43 -12.13 -16.12
C ASN A 63 -14.89 -13.60 -16.14
N GLY A 64 -15.43 -14.13 -15.04
CA GLY A 64 -15.99 -15.49 -14.97
C GLY A 64 -17.40 -15.64 -15.54
N LYS A 65 -18.00 -14.55 -16.06
CA LYS A 65 -19.26 -14.55 -16.81
C LYS A 65 -18.96 -14.47 -18.31
N SER A 66 -18.59 -15.60 -18.90
CA SER A 66 -18.80 -15.93 -20.31
C SER A 66 -18.79 -17.43 -20.49
#